data_AF-A0A6B3AFP1-F1
#
_entry.id   AF-A0A6B3AFP1-F1
#
_cell.length_a   1.000
_cell.length_b   1.000
_cell.length_c   1.000
_cell.angle_alpha   90.00
_cell.angle_beta   90.00
_cell.angle_gamma   90.00
#
_symmetry.space_group_name_H-M   'P 1'
#
loop_
_entity.id
_entity.type
_entity.pdbx_description
1 polymer ?
#
loop_
_entity_poly.entity_id
_entity_poly.type
_entity_poly.pdbx_seq_one_letter_code
_entity_poly.pdbx_strand_id
1 'polypeptide(L)'
;MSEKDEEEREFDIRWADDAPHKEPSARARMLAARWKDNPPGPVPFRGEPEHRGSAGRSSWVSTVVVLGCVVGVILLLGYLNFQPY
;
A
#
# COMPACT_ATOMS: atom_id res chain seq x y z
N MET A 1 7.30 -10.54 -1.35
CA MET A 1 6.45 -10.25 -0.18
C MET A 1 5.79 -8.87 -0.31
N SER A 2 5.42 -8.43 -1.52
CA SER A 2 4.79 -7.11 -1.75
C SER A 2 3.37 -7.26 -2.29
N GLU A 3 3.13 -8.25 -3.16
CA GLU A 3 1.78 -8.55 -3.68
C GLU A 3 0.79 -8.96 -2.59
N LYS A 4 1.19 -9.77 -1.59
CA LYS A 4 0.30 -10.15 -0.47
C LYS A 4 -0.18 -8.96 0.35
N ASP A 5 0.70 -7.98 0.60
CA ASP A 5 0.35 -6.78 1.39
C ASP A 5 -0.55 -5.82 0.58
N GLU A 6 -0.47 -5.87 -0.75
CA GLU A 6 -1.31 -5.09 -1.66
C GLU A 6 -2.71 -5.72 -1.77
N GLU A 7 -2.80 -7.04 -1.92
CA GLU A 7 -4.07 -7.79 -1.92
C GLU A 7 -4.83 -7.67 -0.60
N GLU A 8 -4.12 -7.72 0.54
CA GLU A 8 -4.72 -7.59 1.88
C GLU A 8 -5.24 -6.16 2.12
N ARG A 9 -4.52 -5.14 1.60
CA ARG A 9 -4.99 -3.75 1.62
C ARG A 9 -6.20 -3.53 0.73
N GLU A 10 -6.22 -4.11 -0.47
CA GLU A 10 -7.37 -4.03 -1.38
C GLU A 10 -8.59 -4.76 -0.82
N PHE A 11 -8.40 -5.81 -0.02
CA PHE A 11 -9.47 -6.48 0.70
C PHE A 11 -10.05 -5.60 1.82
N ASP A 12 -9.19 -4.99 2.65
CA ASP A 12 -9.62 -4.08 3.73
C ASP A 12 -10.39 -2.86 3.21
N ILE A 13 -9.94 -2.27 2.10
CA ILE A 13 -10.60 -1.11 1.45
C ILE A 13 -11.97 -1.52 0.92
N ARG A 14 -12.05 -2.63 0.16
CA ARG A 14 -13.34 -3.12 -0.37
C ARG A 14 -14.30 -3.49 0.74
N TRP A 15 -13.83 -4.12 1.81
CA TRP A 15 -14.65 -4.45 2.97
C TRP A 15 -15.16 -3.19 3.70
N ALA A 16 -14.38 -2.11 3.74
CA ALA A 16 -14.79 -0.83 4.32
C ALA A 16 -15.90 -0.17 3.49
N ASP A 17 -15.76 -0.14 2.16
CA ASP A 17 -16.68 0.53 1.23
C ASP A 17 -17.99 -0.25 0.96
N ASP A 18 -17.95 -1.59 0.99
CA ASP A 18 -19.07 -2.45 0.53
C ASP A 18 -20.26 -2.53 1.51
N ALA A 19 -20.15 -1.93 2.71
CA ALA A 19 -21.22 -1.98 3.70
C ALA A 19 -22.02 -0.65 3.72
N PRO A 20 -23.17 -0.56 3.03
CA PRO A 20 -23.95 0.67 2.98
C PRO A 20 -24.38 1.16 4.37
N HIS A 21 -24.59 0.25 5.33
CA HIS A 21 -24.86 0.56 6.74
C HIS A 21 -24.09 -0.47 7.61
N LYS A 22 -22.89 -0.12 8.07
CA LYS A 22 -22.22 -0.91 9.12
C LYS A 22 -22.97 -0.69 10.42
N GLU A 23 -23.90 -1.58 10.73
CA GLU A 23 -24.50 -1.62 12.06
C GLU A 23 -23.38 -1.70 13.11
N PRO A 24 -23.34 -0.79 14.11
CA PRO A 24 -22.27 -0.79 15.08
C PRO A 24 -22.22 -2.14 15.78
N SER A 25 -21.03 -2.74 15.84
CA SER A 25 -20.84 -4.03 16.50
C SER A 25 -21.40 -3.99 17.92
N ALA A 26 -21.84 -5.14 18.46
CA ALA A 26 -22.40 -5.21 19.81
C ALA A 26 -21.49 -4.54 20.87
N ARG A 27 -20.17 -4.64 20.67
CA ARG A 27 -19.15 -3.96 21.49
C ARG A 27 -19.17 -2.44 21.34
N ALA A 28 -19.32 -1.92 20.12
CA ALA A 28 -19.48 -0.49 19.88
C ALA A 28 -20.76 0.06 20.55
N ARG A 29 -21.86 -0.71 20.50
CA ARG A 29 -23.11 -0.37 21.20
C ARG A 29 -22.94 -0.34 22.72
N MET A 30 -22.26 -1.33 23.31
CA MET A 30 -21.95 -1.35 24.76
C MET A 30 -21.02 -0.21 25.19
N LEU A 31 -20.02 0.13 24.37
CA LEU A 31 -19.14 1.27 24.63
C LEU A 31 -19.90 2.59 24.59
N ALA A 32 -20.79 2.78 23.61
CA ALA A 32 -21.64 3.96 23.55
C ALA A 32 -22.55 4.10 24.78
N ALA A 33 -23.11 2.99 25.27
CA ALA A 33 -23.86 2.97 26.53
C ALA A 33 -22.98 3.35 27.73
N ARG A 34 -21.74 2.82 27.81
CA ARG A 34 -20.77 3.19 28.86
C ARG A 34 -20.32 4.65 28.77
N TRP A 35 -20.19 5.20 27.57
CA TRP A 35 -19.77 6.58 27.34
C TRP A 35 -20.83 7.60 27.74
N LYS A 36 -22.11 7.18 27.85
CA LYS A 36 -23.17 8.03 28.41
C LYS A 36 -22.88 8.40 29.86
N ASP A 37 -22.37 7.44 30.64
CA ASP A 37 -22.10 7.60 32.07
C ASP A 37 -20.64 7.98 32.36
N ASN A 38 -19.69 7.56 31.51
CA ASN A 38 -18.27 7.88 31.68
C ASN A 38 -17.61 8.12 30.32
N PRO A 39 -17.60 9.38 29.81
CA PRO A 39 -17.01 9.69 28.53
C PRO A 39 -15.50 9.41 28.55
N PRO A 40 -14.91 8.94 27.45
CA PRO A 40 -13.47 8.79 27.36
C PRO A 40 -12.81 10.17 27.49
N GLY A 41 -11.66 10.22 28.17
CA GLY A 41 -10.84 11.44 28.20
C GLY A 41 -10.44 11.89 26.79
N PRO A 42 -10.04 13.15 26.60
CA PRO A 42 -9.65 13.68 25.30
C PRO A 42 -8.52 12.83 24.72
N VAL A 43 -8.87 12.00 23.73
CA VAL A 43 -7.90 11.28 22.93
C VAL A 43 -7.46 12.22 21.81
N PRO A 44 -6.16 12.37 21.55
CA PRO A 44 -5.73 13.11 20.38
C PRO A 44 -6.35 12.42 19.16
N PHE A 45 -7.09 13.19 18.35
CA PHE A 45 -7.59 12.69 17.07
C PHE A 45 -6.37 12.27 16.28
N ARG A 46 -6.19 10.96 16.11
CA ARG A 46 -5.24 10.46 15.12
C ARG A 46 -5.92 10.76 13.80
N GLY A 47 -5.49 11.84 13.14
CA GLY A 47 -5.88 12.08 11.75
C GLY A 47 -5.69 10.80 10.95
N GLU A 48 -6.52 10.65 9.91
CA GLU A 48 -6.40 9.64 8.85
C GLU A 48 -4.94 9.20 8.73
N PRO A 49 -4.60 7.90 8.74
CA PRO A 49 -3.22 7.48 8.55
C PRO A 49 -2.72 8.19 7.29
N GLU A 50 -1.78 9.13 7.48
CA GLU A 50 -1.05 9.82 6.42
C GLU A 50 -0.81 8.78 5.34
N HIS A 51 -1.48 8.94 4.20
CA HIS A 51 -1.44 7.98 3.11
C HIS A 51 0.03 7.71 2.82
N ARG A 52 0.48 6.51 3.22
CA ARG A 52 1.87 6.05 3.26
C ARG A 52 2.76 6.86 2.32
N GLY A 53 3.52 7.80 2.88
CA GLY A 53 4.73 8.31 2.27
C GLY A 53 5.81 7.23 2.26
N SER A 54 5.56 6.08 1.61
CA SER A 54 6.61 5.12 1.24
C SER A 54 7.06 5.40 -0.20
N ALA A 55 7.35 6.67 -0.47
CA ALA A 55 7.97 7.09 -1.72
C ALA A 55 9.40 7.49 -1.40
N GLY A 56 10.32 6.52 -1.41
CA GLY A 56 11.72 6.87 -1.20
C GLY A 56 12.65 5.69 -1.29
N ARG A 57 13.07 5.37 -2.52
CA ARG A 57 14.25 4.57 -2.90
C ARG A 57 14.04 3.09 -3.24
N SER A 58 13.02 2.39 -2.73
CA SER A 58 12.85 0.95 -3.02
C SER A 58 12.10 0.62 -4.32
N SER A 59 11.20 1.48 -4.81
CA SER A 59 10.34 1.11 -5.96
C SER A 59 11.01 1.25 -7.32
N TRP A 60 12.15 1.93 -7.42
CA TRP A 60 12.82 2.18 -8.71
C TRP A 60 13.92 1.17 -9.04
N VAL A 61 14.34 0.35 -8.07
CA VAL A 61 15.43 -0.61 -8.28
C VAL A 61 15.06 -1.61 -9.38
N SER A 62 13.83 -2.14 -9.36
CA SER A 62 13.36 -3.06 -10.40
C SER A 62 13.39 -2.41 -11.78
N THR A 63 12.91 -1.17 -11.88
CA THR A 63 12.89 -0.41 -13.14
C THR A 63 14.29 -0.16 -13.69
N VAL A 64 15.24 0.22 -12.81
CA VAL A 64 16.64 0.46 -13.20
C VAL A 64 17.32 -0.83 -13.66
N VAL A 65 17.06 -1.96 -12.98
CA VAL A 65 17.60 -3.27 -13.38
C VAL A 65 17.06 -3.70 -14.74
N VAL A 66 15.76 -3.56 -14.99
CA VAL A 66 15.15 -3.91 -16.28
C VAL A 66 15.71 -3.03 -17.40
N LEU A 67 15.76 -1.70 -17.20
CA LEU A 67 16.32 -0.79 -18.21
C LEU A 67 17.80 -1.06 -18.47
N GLY A 68 18.59 -1.32 -17.43
CA GLY A 68 20.00 -1.68 -17.57
C GLY A 68 20.19 -2.97 -18.37
N CYS A 69 19.35 -3.99 -18.13
CA CYS A 69 19.38 -5.24 -18.88
C CYS A 69 19.04 -5.02 -20.37
N VAL A 70 17.98 -4.27 -20.66
CA VAL A 70 17.56 -3.95 -22.04
C VAL A 70 18.67 -3.21 -22.79
N VAL A 71 19.24 -2.16 -22.19
CA VAL A 71 20.37 -1.43 -22.78
C VAL A 71 21.58 -2.34 -23.00
N GLY A 72 21.89 -3.20 -22.03
CA GLY A 72 22.98 -4.17 -22.15
C GLY A 72 22.80 -5.13 -23.32
N VAL A 73 21.60 -5.68 -23.52
CA VAL A 73 21.30 -6.56 -24.66
C VAL A 73 21.41 -5.82 -26.00
N ILE A 74 20.90 -4.59 -26.08
CA ILE A 74 21.00 -3.77 -27.30
C ILE A 74 22.47 -3.52 -27.65
N LEU A 75 23.29 -3.13 -26.66
CA LEU A 75 24.73 -2.90 -26.87
C LEU A 75 25.47 -4.19 -27.23
N LEU A 76 25.15 -5.32 -26.61
CA LEU A 76 25.76 -6.61 -26.93
C LEU A 76 25.45 -7.05 -28.37
N LEU A 77 24.18 -6.99 -28.76
CA LEU A 77 23.77 -7.30 -30.13
C LEU A 77 24.38 -6.33 -31.14
N GLY A 78 24.40 -5.04 -30.81
CA GLY A 78 25.08 -4.02 -31.61
C GLY A 78 26.56 -4.36 -31.78
N TYR A 79 27.27 -4.66 -30.69
CA TYR A 79 28.69 -4.98 -30.71
C TYR A 79 29.01 -6.22 -31.55
N LEU A 80 28.18 -7.27 -31.44
CA LEU A 80 28.32 -8.48 -32.27
C LEU A 80 28.06 -8.20 -33.75
N ASN A 81 27.10 -7.32 -34.08
CA ASN A 81 26.85 -6.90 -35.47
C ASN A 81 27.94 -5.97 -36.02
N PHE A 82 28.59 -5.19 -35.16
CA PHE A 82 29.71 -4.32 -35.54
C PHE A 82 31.04 -5.05 -35.65
N GLN A 83 31.15 -6.31 -35.20
CA GLN A 83 32.37 -7.11 -35.34
C GLN A 83 32.52 -7.53 -36.82
N PRO A 84 33.41 -6.90 -37.59
CA PRO A 84 33.69 -7.36 -38.94
C PRO A 84 34.57 -8.61 -38.81
N TYR A 85 34.11 -9.72 -39.36
CA TYR A 85 34.95 -10.90 -39.57
C TYR A 85 36.11 -10.56 -40.52
#